data_AF-A0A7X1WIV0-F1
#
_entry.id   AF-A0A7X1WIV0-F1
#
_cell.length_a   1.000
_cell.length_b   1.000
_cell.length_c   1.000
_cell.angle_alpha   90.00
_cell.angle_beta   90.00
_cell.angle_gamma   90.00
#
_symmetry.space_group_name_H-M   'P 1'
#
loop_
_entity.id
_entity.type
_entity.pdbx_description
1 polymer ?
#
loop_
_entity_poly.entity_id
_entity_poly.type
_entity_poly.pdbx_seq_one_letter_code
_entity_poly.pdbx_strand_id
1 'polypeptide(L)'
;MITTNNRTTKDTYDVGLLFHSILRYGEANQERLDQSIVSIGYDVLLTNAETAAAQIALQHADEGDNWDGCVWLETLMDIESGSLAEALYSDTVDIPAAVQKWLAHTE
;
A
#
# COMPACT_ATOMS: atom_id res chain seq x y z
N MET A 1 21.33 6.19 5.89
CA MET A 1 21.14 7.14 4.77
C MET A 1 21.21 6.32 3.50
N ILE A 2 20.07 6.03 2.88
CA ILE A 2 20.01 5.37 1.56
C ILE A 2 20.19 6.49 0.54
N THR A 3 21.33 6.49 -0.16
CA THR A 3 21.78 7.58 -1.05
C THR A 3 21.56 7.27 -2.53
N THR A 4 20.86 6.20 -2.87
CA THR A 4 20.49 5.87 -4.26
C THR A 4 19.31 4.92 -4.23
N ASN A 5 18.11 5.42 -4.53
CA ASN A 5 16.89 4.62 -4.58
C ASN A 5 16.72 4.13 -6.02
N ASN A 6 17.36 3.02 -6.36
CA ASN A 6 17.11 2.36 -7.63
C ASN A 6 15.79 1.58 -7.51
N ARG A 7 14.66 2.29 -7.41
CA ARG A 7 13.32 1.71 -7.20
C ARG A 7 12.66 1.21 -8.48
N THR A 8 13.45 0.86 -9.50
CA THR A 8 12.93 0.14 -10.68
C THR A 8 12.46 -1.29 -10.37
N THR A 9 12.63 -1.74 -9.13
CA THR A 9 12.27 -3.07 -8.64
C THR A 9 11.59 -3.01 -7.27
N LYS A 10 10.54 -3.81 -7.09
CA LYS A 10 9.82 -4.07 -5.83
C LYS A 10 10.78 -4.15 -4.63
N ASP A 11 10.62 -3.24 -3.67
CA ASP A 11 11.27 -3.35 -2.37
C ASP A 11 10.46 -4.30 -1.47
N THR A 12 11.09 -5.36 -0.99
CA THR A 12 10.48 -6.31 -0.03
C THR A 12 10.02 -5.63 1.26
N TYR A 13 10.66 -4.51 1.63
CA TYR A 13 10.27 -3.73 2.79
C TYR A 13 8.93 -3.03 2.58
N ASP A 14 8.74 -2.38 1.42
CA ASP A 14 7.47 -1.73 1.06
C ASP A 14 6.31 -2.76 0.97
N VAL A 15 6.59 -3.96 0.44
CA VAL A 15 5.62 -5.07 0.45
C VAL A 15 5.24 -5.47 1.88
N GLY A 16 6.22 -5.70 2.75
CA GLY A 16 5.97 -6.10 4.13
C GLY A 16 5.18 -5.04 4.90
N LEU A 17 5.50 -3.76 4.66
CA LEU A 17 4.82 -2.65 5.26
C LEU A 17 3.36 -2.55 4.80
N LEU A 18 3.12 -2.56 3.49
CA LEU A 18 1.77 -2.54 2.92
C LEU A 18 0.94 -3.72 3.41
N PHE A 19 1.51 -4.93 3.40
CA PHE A 19 0.82 -6.10 3.89
C PHE A 19 0.45 -5.95 5.37
N HIS A 20 1.36 -5.44 6.20
CA HIS A 20 1.06 -5.13 7.60
C HIS A 20 -0.10 -4.12 7.73
N SER A 21 -0.05 -3.02 6.98
CA SER A 21 -1.09 -1.97 7.01
C SER A 21 -2.46 -2.50 6.60
N ILE A 22 -2.54 -3.32 5.55
CA ILE A 22 -3.79 -3.95 5.09
C ILE A 22 -4.41 -4.81 6.20
N LEU A 23 -3.60 -5.63 6.89
CA LEU A 23 -4.08 -6.45 8.01
C LEU A 23 -4.56 -5.56 9.16
N ARG A 24 -3.80 -4.52 9.50
CA ARG A 24 -4.14 -3.57 10.57
C ARG A 24 -5.44 -2.80 10.26
N TYR A 25 -5.66 -2.43 9.01
CA TYR A 25 -6.93 -1.85 8.55
C TYR A 25 -8.09 -2.80 8.82
N GLY A 26 -7.96 -4.07 8.42
CA GLY A 26 -8.97 -5.09 8.66
C GLY A 26 -9.27 -5.31 10.15
N GLU A 27 -8.23 -5.40 10.98
CA GLU A 27 -8.36 -5.58 12.44
C GLU A 27 -9.02 -4.38 13.13
N ALA A 28 -8.61 -3.16 12.75
CA ALA A 28 -9.12 -1.93 13.33
C ALA A 28 -10.59 -1.68 12.97
N ASN A 29 -11.05 -2.22 11.83
CA ASN A 29 -12.38 -1.94 11.27
C ASN A 29 -13.28 -3.18 11.20
N GLN A 30 -12.91 -4.27 11.87
CA GLN A 30 -13.61 -5.55 11.84
C GLN A 30 -15.11 -5.47 12.19
N GLU A 31 -15.52 -4.52 13.03
CA GLU A 31 -16.92 -4.33 13.42
C GLU A 31 -17.76 -3.62 12.33
N ARG A 32 -17.08 -2.93 11.40
CA ARG A 32 -17.67 -2.14 10.31
C ARG A 32 -17.61 -2.87 8.97
N LEU A 33 -16.60 -3.71 8.76
CA LEU A 33 -16.33 -4.35 7.49
C LEU A 33 -17.19 -5.61 7.31
N ASP A 34 -17.76 -5.76 6.11
CA ASP A 34 -18.57 -6.93 5.75
C ASP A 34 -17.71 -8.20 5.50
N GLN A 35 -16.39 -8.05 5.37
CA GLN A 35 -15.45 -9.12 5.08
C GLN A 35 -14.34 -9.19 6.12
N SER A 36 -14.02 -10.41 6.56
CA SER A 36 -12.87 -10.68 7.42
C SER A 36 -11.61 -10.97 6.60
N ILE A 37 -10.44 -10.80 7.22
CA ILE A 37 -9.13 -11.15 6.65
C ILE A 37 -9.14 -12.60 6.13
N VAL A 38 -9.74 -13.51 6.92
CA VAL A 38 -9.83 -14.93 6.56
C VAL A 38 -10.72 -15.16 5.35
N SER A 39 -11.79 -14.36 5.19
CA SER A 39 -12.68 -14.47 4.02
C SER A 39 -12.02 -13.99 2.73
N ILE A 40 -11.16 -12.96 2.80
CA ILE A 40 -10.43 -12.46 1.63
C ILE A 40 -9.24 -13.37 1.30
N GLY A 41 -8.56 -13.87 2.33
CA GLY A 41 -7.39 -14.75 2.19
C GLY A 41 -6.07 -13.99 2.35
N TYR A 42 -5.18 -14.51 3.21
CA TYR A 42 -3.87 -13.89 3.46
C TYR A 42 -2.99 -13.85 2.20
N ASP A 43 -3.09 -14.85 1.34
CA ASP A 43 -2.39 -14.94 0.07
C ASP A 43 -2.86 -13.87 -0.93
N VAL A 44 -4.17 -13.62 -0.98
CA VAL A 44 -4.76 -12.55 -1.78
C VAL A 44 -4.28 -11.19 -1.28
N LEU A 45 -4.37 -10.94 0.02
CA LEU A 45 -3.92 -9.67 0.62
C LEU A 45 -2.40 -9.45 0.44
N LEU A 46 -1.59 -10.51 0.54
CA LEU A 46 -0.16 -10.43 0.26
C LEU A 46 0.10 -10.14 -1.21
N THR A 47 -0.60 -10.80 -2.13
CA THR A 47 -0.50 -10.56 -3.58
C THR A 47 -0.90 -9.12 -3.92
N ASN A 48 -1.91 -8.59 -3.24
CA ASN A 48 -2.32 -7.19 -3.38
C ASN A 48 -1.19 -6.24 -2.98
N ALA A 49 -0.57 -6.47 -1.82
CA ALA A 49 0.58 -5.68 -1.35
C ALA A 49 1.78 -5.78 -2.30
N GLU A 50 2.09 -6.98 -2.80
CA GLU A 50 3.18 -7.19 -3.75
C GLU A 50 2.96 -6.45 -5.06
N THR A 51 1.75 -6.53 -5.60
CA THR A 51 1.39 -5.86 -6.85
C THR A 51 1.34 -4.35 -6.66
N ALA A 52 0.80 -3.87 -5.54
CA ALA A 52 0.74 -2.44 -5.22
C ALA A 52 2.15 -1.85 -5.09
N ALA A 53 3.05 -2.50 -4.33
CA ALA A 53 4.44 -2.06 -4.21
C ALA A 53 5.15 -1.99 -5.57
N ALA A 54 4.91 -2.97 -6.44
CA ALA A 54 5.46 -2.97 -7.80
C ALA A 54 4.88 -1.85 -8.68
N GLN A 55 3.58 -1.55 -8.56
CA GLN A 55 2.95 -0.45 -9.28
C GLN A 55 3.45 0.90 -8.79
N ILE A 56 3.61 1.07 -7.48
CA ILE A 56 4.15 2.30 -6.91
C ILE A 56 5.59 2.53 -7.40
N ALA A 57 6.43 1.49 -7.34
CA ALA A 57 7.78 1.52 -7.87
C ALA A 57 7.85 1.87 -9.37
N LEU A 58 6.85 1.46 -10.16
CA LEU A 58 6.77 1.74 -11.60
C LEU A 58 6.28 3.16 -11.92
N GLN A 59 5.38 3.70 -11.11
CA GLN A 59 4.62 4.90 -11.43
C GLN A 59 5.08 6.15 -10.68
N HIS A 60 5.77 6.00 -9.55
CA HIS A 60 6.25 7.13 -8.76
C HIS A 60 7.44 7.82 -9.44
N ALA A 61 7.44 9.15 -9.48
CA ALA A 61 8.57 9.92 -9.97
C ALA A 61 9.65 10.05 -8.88
N ASP A 62 10.93 9.81 -9.19
CA ASP A 62 12.05 9.93 -8.22
C ASP A 62 12.37 11.40 -7.82
N GLU A 63 11.42 12.32 -7.96
CA GLU A 63 11.60 13.77 -7.81
C GLU A 63 10.43 14.39 -7.01
N GLY A 64 10.71 15.17 -5.96
CA GLY A 64 9.69 15.92 -5.22
C GLY A 64 10.04 16.23 -3.76
N ASP A 65 9.41 17.25 -3.17
CA ASP A 65 9.62 17.66 -1.76
C ASP A 65 9.09 16.63 -0.75
N ASN A 66 8.17 15.76 -1.17
CA ASN A 66 7.61 14.66 -0.36
C ASN A 66 8.47 13.39 -0.39
N TRP A 67 9.63 13.42 -1.07
CA TRP A 67 10.65 12.37 -1.02
C TRP A 67 11.44 12.39 0.30
N ASP A 68 10.79 12.69 1.42
CA ASP A 68 11.34 12.30 2.71
C ASP A 68 10.91 10.86 2.97
N GLY A 69 11.87 9.93 3.03
CA GLY A 69 11.61 8.52 3.29
C GLY A 69 10.79 8.27 4.57
N CYS A 70 10.77 9.23 5.51
CA CYS A 70 9.89 9.21 6.68
C CYS A 70 8.41 9.45 6.33
N VAL A 71 8.10 10.44 5.48
CA VAL A 71 6.72 10.73 5.03
C VAL A 71 6.19 9.57 4.18
N TRP A 72 7.05 8.99 3.36
CA TRP A 72 6.73 7.81 2.56
C TRP A 72 6.33 6.61 3.42
N LEU A 73 7.11 6.35 4.47
CA LEU A 73 6.84 5.31 5.46
C LEU A 73 5.50 5.51 6.16
N GLU A 74 5.24 6.72 6.63
CA GLU A 74 3.98 7.08 7.30
C GLU A 74 2.77 6.89 6.38
N THR A 75 2.91 7.27 5.11
CA THR A 75 1.81 7.14 4.12
C THR A 75 1.50 5.68 3.77
N LEU A 76 2.52 4.82 3.66
CA LEU A 76 2.32 3.37 3.46
C LEU A 76 1.75 2.66 4.71
N MET A 77 1.96 3.24 5.89
CA MET A 77 1.42 2.76 7.17
C MET A 77 -0.01 3.23 7.46
N ASP A 78 -0.55 4.13 6.66
CA ASP A 78 -1.88 4.69 6.88
C ASP A 78 -2.97 3.60 6.76
N ILE A 79 -3.86 3.59 7.75
CA ILE A 79 -5.01 2.69 7.86
C ILE A 79 -6.32 3.46 8.04
N GLU A 80 -6.31 4.77 7.87
CA GLU A 80 -7.51 5.58 7.93
C GLU A 80 -8.34 5.42 6.66
N SER A 81 -9.54 6.02 6.65
CA SER A 81 -10.39 6.01 5.46
C SER A 81 -9.75 6.83 4.33
N GLY A 82 -9.74 6.29 3.12
CA GLY A 82 -9.02 6.85 1.97
C GLY A 82 -7.58 6.37 1.83
N SER A 83 -7.06 5.60 2.79
CA SER A 83 -5.73 5.01 2.73
C SER A 83 -5.60 3.96 1.62
N LEU A 84 -4.36 3.69 1.20
CA LEU A 84 -4.08 2.59 0.29
C LEU A 84 -4.39 1.22 0.93
N ALA A 85 -4.22 1.09 2.26
CA ALA A 85 -4.56 -0.11 2.99
C ALA A 85 -6.06 -0.45 2.89
N GLU A 86 -6.93 0.55 3.00
CA GLU A 86 -8.37 0.40 2.77
C GLU A 86 -8.66 -0.11 1.36
N ALA A 87 -8.07 0.54 0.34
CA ALA A 87 -8.33 0.18 -1.05
C ALA A 87 -7.88 -1.25 -1.41
N LEU A 88 -6.78 -1.72 -0.80
CA LEU A 88 -6.22 -3.05 -1.03
C LEU A 88 -6.87 -4.16 -0.19
N TYR A 89 -7.73 -3.81 0.78
CA TYR A 89 -8.49 -4.76 1.59
C TYR A 89 -9.70 -5.30 0.80
N SER A 90 -9.45 -6.02 -0.29
CA SER A 90 -10.49 -6.60 -1.15
C SER A 90 -9.93 -7.76 -1.99
N ASP A 91 -10.79 -8.71 -2.34
CA ASP A 91 -10.48 -9.82 -3.25
C ASP A 91 -10.63 -9.46 -4.74
N THR A 92 -11.16 -8.27 -5.05
CA THR A 92 -11.52 -7.83 -6.41
C THR A 92 -11.00 -6.44 -6.77
N VAL A 93 -9.97 -5.98 -6.05
CA VAL A 93 -9.38 -4.65 -6.25
C VAL A 93 -8.66 -4.51 -7.61
N ASP A 94 -8.91 -3.40 -8.29
CA ASP A 94 -8.07 -2.92 -9.41
C ASP A 94 -6.86 -2.18 -8.83
N ILE A 95 -5.77 -2.92 -8.62
CA ILE A 95 -4.58 -2.45 -7.92
C ILE A 95 -3.90 -1.28 -8.66
N PRO A 96 -3.67 -1.33 -9.99
CA PRO A 96 -3.15 -0.18 -10.72
C PRO A 96 -3.97 1.09 -10.53
N ALA A 97 -5.31 0.99 -10.63
CA ALA A 97 -6.19 2.15 -10.44
C ALA A 97 -6.17 2.67 -8.99
N ALA A 98 -6.14 1.77 -8.01
CA ALA A 98 -6.04 2.13 -6.59
C ALA A 98 -4.74 2.87 -6.28
N VAL A 99 -3.60 2.37 -6.78
CA VAL A 99 -2.29 3.02 -6.63
C VAL A 99 -2.26 4.38 -7.31
N GLN A 100 -2.77 4.50 -8.54
CA GLN A 100 -2.84 5.79 -9.24
C GLN A 100 -3.64 6.83 -8.46
N LYS A 101 -4.81 6.43 -7.97
CA LYS A 101 -5.65 7.31 -7.17
C LYS A 101 -4.94 7.75 -5.90
N TRP A 102 -4.24 6.84 -5.22
CA TRP A 102 -3.51 7.13 -3.99
C TRP A 102 -2.31 8.06 -4.23
N LEU A 103 -1.51 7.81 -5.27
CA LEU A 103 -0.39 8.67 -5.65
C LEU A 103 -0.86 10.10 -5.95
N ALA A 104 -1.96 10.27 -6.68
CA ALA A 104 -2.52 11.57 -7.02
C ALA A 104 -3.06 12.38 -5.81
N HIS A 105 -3.23 11.76 -4.64
CA HIS A 105 -3.58 12.46 -3.39
C HIS A 105 -2.36 12.72 -2.49
N THR A 106 -1.22 12.10 -2.80
CA THR A 106 0.00 12.11 -1.98
C THR A 106 1.09 13.01 -2.60
N GLU A 107 1.07 13.18 -3.93
CA GLU A 107 1.90 14.13 -4.71
C GLU A 107 1.21 15.50 -4.88
#